data_AF-A0A8J3AHQ5-F1
#
_entry.id   AF-A0A8J3AHQ5-F1
#
_cell.length_a   1.000
_cell.length_b   1.000
_cell.length_c   1.000
_cell.angle_alpha   90.00
_cell.angle_beta   90.00
_cell.angle_gamma   90.00
#
_symmetry.space_group_name_H-M   'P 1'
#
loop_
_entity.id
_entity.type
_entity.pdbx_description
1 polymer ?
#
loop_
_entity_poly.entity_id
_entity_poly.type
_entity_poly.pdbx_seq_one_letter_code
_entity_poly.pdbx_strand_id
1 'polypeptide(L)'
;MAVGEGYPDEGTTTEAAMDTRQPASSRLQGVAFDFEPRYRPLLRLLGVRPETAQVVVGAQVLRVRFGLWWLETTLDNVTDVTLTGPFRAIKAIGPHLSLADRGVTFGTTTRAGVCLTFREPVGALAGRRWLRHPGATLTVQDPSGFAQLVRVRAGLDLREG
;
A
#
# COMPACT_ATOMS: atom_id res chain seq x y z
N MET A 1 -47.43 52.29 -31.13
CA MET A 1 -46.11 52.65 -30.59
C MET A 1 -45.57 51.48 -29.79
N ALA A 2 -44.55 50.82 -30.31
CA ALA A 2 -43.55 50.06 -29.56
C ALA A 2 -42.30 50.07 -30.45
N VAL A 3 -41.29 50.75 -29.94
CA VAL A 3 -39.91 50.89 -30.44
C VAL A 3 -39.17 49.56 -30.28
N GLY A 4 -38.38 49.14 -31.28
CA GLY A 4 -36.90 49.05 -31.20
C GLY A 4 -36.43 47.74 -30.53
N GLU A 5 -35.40 46.98 -30.91
CA GLU A 5 -34.17 47.10 -31.72
C GLU A 5 -33.76 45.65 -32.09
N GLY A 6 -33.21 45.34 -33.28
CA GLY A 6 -31.75 45.16 -33.54
C GLY A 6 -31.16 43.91 -32.84
N TYR A 7 -30.34 43.00 -33.39
CA TYR A 7 -29.54 42.79 -34.60
C TYR A 7 -29.00 41.32 -34.53
N PRO A 8 -28.61 40.63 -35.62
CA PRO A 8 -28.27 39.20 -35.63
C PRO A 8 -26.75 38.86 -35.58
N ASP A 9 -26.49 37.56 -35.32
CA ASP A 9 -25.32 36.71 -35.58
C ASP A 9 -23.93 36.99 -34.96
N GLU A 10 -23.18 35.88 -34.86
CA GLU A 10 -21.74 35.64 -34.74
C GLU A 10 -20.94 36.02 -33.48
N GLY A 11 -20.52 34.96 -32.77
CA GLY A 11 -19.11 34.77 -32.44
C GLY A 11 -18.67 34.96 -30.98
N THR A 12 -17.88 33.99 -30.53
CA THR A 12 -16.83 34.10 -29.49
C THR A 12 -17.22 33.82 -28.03
N THR A 13 -16.76 32.65 -27.60
CA THR A 13 -16.07 32.34 -26.33
C THR A 13 -16.67 32.83 -25.02
N THR A 14 -17.09 31.86 -24.21
CA THR A 14 -16.98 31.88 -22.74
C THR A 14 -16.91 30.40 -22.33
N GLU A 15 -15.75 29.77 -22.10
CA GLU A 15 -14.79 30.02 -21.01
C GLU A 15 -15.46 30.30 -19.66
N ALA A 16 -16.14 29.29 -19.10
CA ALA A 16 -16.41 29.09 -17.67
C ALA A 16 -17.21 27.79 -17.54
N ALA A 17 -16.92 26.80 -16.71
CA ALA A 17 -16.07 26.72 -15.53
C ALA A 17 -15.54 25.27 -15.48
N MET A 18 -14.23 25.06 -15.47
CA MET A 18 -13.53 24.78 -14.21
C MET A 18 -14.22 23.72 -13.35
N ASP A 19 -14.02 22.44 -13.68
CA ASP A 19 -13.78 21.44 -12.64
C ASP A 19 -12.32 20.98 -12.71
N THR A 20 -11.42 21.95 -12.45
CA THR A 20 -9.99 21.69 -12.24
C THR A 20 -9.69 21.70 -10.74
N ARG A 21 -10.45 20.93 -9.96
CA ARG A 21 -10.14 20.69 -8.54
C ARG A 21 -10.35 19.24 -8.13
N GLN A 22 -9.52 18.36 -8.69
CA GLN A 22 -8.99 17.28 -7.87
C GLN A 22 -7.49 17.50 -7.69
N PRO A 23 -7.04 18.29 -6.68
CA PRO A 23 -5.63 18.35 -6.37
C PRO A 23 -5.18 16.96 -5.95
N ALA A 24 -4.22 16.38 -6.69
CA ALA A 24 -3.18 15.40 -6.34
C ALA A 24 -3.38 14.50 -5.09
N SER A 25 -4.60 14.07 -4.79
CA SER A 25 -4.89 12.90 -3.99
C SER A 25 -4.75 11.72 -4.94
N SER A 26 -3.51 11.46 -5.34
CA SER A 26 -3.11 10.20 -5.95
C SER A 26 -3.82 9.07 -5.22
N ARG A 27 -4.78 8.39 -5.88
CA ARG A 27 -5.73 7.49 -5.23
C ARG A 27 -4.97 6.53 -4.30
N LEU A 28 -5.16 6.74 -3.00
CA LEU A 28 -4.72 5.81 -1.97
C LEU A 28 -5.52 4.53 -2.19
N GLN A 29 -4.84 3.44 -2.53
CA GLN A 29 -5.48 2.14 -2.71
C GLN A 29 -5.26 1.31 -1.45
N GLY A 30 -6.37 0.96 -0.79
CA GLY A 30 -6.37 0.09 0.37
C GLY A 30 -6.37 -1.38 -0.05
N VAL A 31 -5.44 -2.17 0.48
CA VAL A 31 -5.35 -3.61 0.29
C VAL A 31 -5.48 -4.29 1.65
N ALA A 32 -6.42 -5.22 1.75
CA ALA A 32 -6.70 -5.95 2.98
C ALA A 32 -5.80 -7.18 3.14
N PHE A 33 -5.50 -7.52 4.38
CA PHE A 33 -4.78 -8.75 4.73
C PHE A 33 -5.65 -9.99 4.55
N ASP A 34 -5.05 -11.12 4.17
CA ASP A 34 -5.73 -12.42 4.11
C ASP A 34 -5.69 -13.08 5.49
N PHE A 35 -6.82 -13.06 6.20
CA PHE A 35 -6.93 -13.61 7.56
C PHE A 35 -7.43 -15.05 7.54
N GLU A 36 -6.52 -15.98 7.77
CA GLU A 36 -6.87 -17.39 7.85
C GLU A 36 -7.68 -17.69 9.13
N PRO A 37 -8.87 -18.31 9.02
CA PRO A 37 -9.79 -18.47 10.16
C PRO A 37 -9.17 -19.11 11.40
N ARG A 38 -8.28 -20.10 11.19
CA ARG A 38 -7.60 -20.84 12.26
C ARG A 38 -6.66 -19.99 13.11
N TYR A 39 -6.15 -18.87 12.59
CA TYR A 39 -5.19 -18.01 13.29
C TYR A 39 -5.80 -16.70 13.80
N ARG A 40 -7.03 -16.36 13.39
CA ARG A 40 -7.77 -15.17 13.85
C ARG A 40 -7.78 -15.01 15.38
N PRO A 41 -8.08 -16.01 16.22
CA PRO A 41 -8.13 -15.80 17.67
C PRO A 41 -6.75 -15.44 18.25
N LEU A 42 -5.68 -16.08 17.77
CA LEU A 42 -4.30 -15.78 18.18
C LEU A 42 -3.90 -14.35 17.78
N LEU A 43 -4.19 -13.97 16.54
CA LEU A 43 -3.92 -12.63 16.02
C LEU A 43 -4.70 -11.54 16.78
N ARG A 44 -5.95 -11.81 17.16
CA ARG A 44 -6.76 -10.89 17.98
C ARG A 44 -6.15 -10.64 19.35
N LEU A 45 -5.54 -11.66 19.98
CA LEU A 45 -4.84 -11.51 21.26
C LEU A 45 -3.63 -10.57 21.14
N LEU A 46 -2.99 -10.55 19.97
CA LEU A 46 -1.90 -9.62 19.63
C LEU A 46 -2.39 -8.25 19.14
N GLY A 47 -3.70 -7.97 19.19
CA GLY A 47 -4.29 -6.70 18.71
C GLY A 47 -4.42 -6.57 17.20
N VAL A 48 -4.13 -7.64 16.44
CA VAL A 48 -4.24 -7.70 14.98
C VAL A 48 -5.64 -8.16 14.61
N ARG A 49 -6.42 -7.25 14.03
CA ARG A 49 -7.81 -7.48 13.59
C ARG A 49 -7.97 -6.96 12.16
N PRO A 50 -8.98 -7.41 11.40
CA PRO A 50 -9.27 -6.86 10.08
C PRO A 50 -9.42 -5.33 10.10
N GLU A 51 -9.96 -4.75 11.16
CA GLU A 51 -10.13 -3.30 11.31
C GLU A 51 -8.82 -2.56 11.65
N THR A 52 -7.81 -3.29 12.14
CA THR A 52 -6.51 -2.73 12.54
C THR A 52 -5.38 -3.13 11.61
N ALA A 53 -5.65 -3.92 10.57
CA ALA A 53 -4.68 -4.41 9.62
C ALA A 53 -5.06 -4.02 8.18
N GLN A 54 -4.30 -3.10 7.60
CA GLN A 54 -4.49 -2.64 6.24
C GLN A 54 -3.18 -2.19 5.61
N VAL A 55 -3.06 -2.36 4.30
CA VAL A 55 -1.99 -1.77 3.50
C VAL A 55 -2.59 -0.64 2.67
N VAL A 56 -1.92 0.50 2.61
CA VAL A 56 -2.33 1.65 1.82
C VAL A 56 -1.20 2.02 0.88
N VAL A 57 -1.49 2.00 -0.42
CA VAL A 57 -0.54 2.39 -1.47
C VAL A 57 -0.95 3.73 -2.05
N GLY A 58 -0.16 4.77 -1.78
CA GLY A 58 -0.32 6.11 -2.37
C GLY A 58 0.43 6.26 -3.70
N ALA A 59 0.62 7.49 -4.17
CA ALA A 59 1.50 7.74 -5.33
C ALA A 59 2.97 7.44 -5.00
N GLN A 60 3.44 7.92 -3.84
CA GLN A 60 4.87 7.90 -3.50
C GLN A 60 5.15 7.17 -2.18
N VAL A 61 4.11 6.87 -1.40
CA VAL A 61 4.25 6.25 -0.07
C VAL A 61 3.49 4.95 0.02
N LEU A 62 4.10 3.98 0.69
CA LEU A 62 3.51 2.73 1.11
C LEU A 62 3.37 2.76 2.63
N ARG A 63 2.14 2.58 3.12
CA ARG A 63 1.84 2.46 4.55
C ARG A 63 1.28 1.09 4.84
N VAL A 64 1.84 0.42 5.82
CA VAL A 64 1.36 -0.86 6.33
C VAL A 64 0.98 -0.64 7.78
N ARG A 65 -0.27 -0.95 8.13
CA ARG A 65 -0.72 -0.99 9.52
C ARG A 65 -1.12 -2.43 9.84
N PHE A 66 -0.69 -2.91 10.99
CA PHE A 66 -0.91 -4.27 11.44
C PHE A 66 -1.09 -4.27 12.96
N GLY A 67 -2.33 -4.15 13.43
CA GLY A 67 -2.58 -4.01 14.86
C GLY A 67 -1.93 -2.76 15.45
N LEU A 68 -1.08 -2.96 16.46
CA LEU A 68 -0.29 -1.89 17.09
C LEU A 68 0.95 -1.49 16.27
N TRP A 69 1.35 -2.32 15.31
CA TRP A 69 2.52 -2.10 14.48
C TRP A 69 2.17 -1.34 13.20
N TRP A 70 3.11 -0.52 12.74
CA TRP A 70 2.99 0.16 11.46
C TRP A 70 4.38 0.30 10.82
N LEU A 71 4.38 0.39 9.49
CA LEU A 71 5.53 0.65 8.65
C LEU A 71 5.12 1.70 7.63
N GLU A 72 5.95 2.70 7.43
CA GLU A 72 5.82 3.67 6.35
C GLU A 72 7.14 3.75 5.60
N THR A 73 7.08 3.67 4.29
CA THR A 73 8.24 3.85 3.40
C THR A 73 7.81 4.58 2.15
N THR A 74 8.75 5.25 1.50
CA THR A 74 8.54 5.71 0.12
C THR A 74 8.58 4.50 -0.82
N LEU A 75 7.88 4.61 -1.95
CA LEU A 75 7.86 3.59 -2.99
C LEU A 75 9.18 3.54 -3.78
N ASP A 76 9.89 4.67 -3.93
CA ASP A 76 11.24 4.70 -4.52
C ASP A 76 12.28 3.93 -3.71
N ASN A 77 12.03 3.80 -2.40
CA ASN A 77 12.87 2.99 -1.53
C ASN A 77 12.65 1.47 -1.74
N VAL A 78 11.59 1.06 -2.43
CA VAL A 78 11.34 -0.35 -2.77
C VAL A 78 12.19 -0.74 -3.96
N THR A 79 13.10 -1.69 -3.78
CA THR A 79 14.03 -2.14 -4.83
C THR A 79 13.57 -3.42 -5.50
N ASP A 80 12.81 -4.25 -4.78
CA ASP A 80 12.30 -5.51 -5.31
C ASP A 80 10.93 -5.84 -4.69
N VAL A 81 10.10 -6.51 -5.50
CA VAL A 81 8.77 -6.98 -5.13
C VAL A 81 8.63 -8.41 -5.64
N THR A 82 8.62 -9.37 -4.71
CA THR A 82 8.59 -10.79 -5.03
C THR A 82 7.36 -11.47 -4.44
N LEU A 83 6.64 -12.24 -5.27
CA LEU A 83 5.56 -13.11 -4.78
C LEU A 83 6.17 -14.31 -4.05
N THR A 84 5.63 -14.64 -2.89
CA THR A 84 6.18 -15.66 -1.99
C THR A 84 5.08 -16.54 -1.41
N GLY A 85 5.44 -17.75 -1.00
CA GLY A 85 4.54 -18.75 -0.44
C GLY A 85 4.57 -20.08 -1.21
N PRO A 86 3.95 -21.14 -0.67
CA PRO A 86 3.33 -21.24 0.66
C PRO A 86 4.36 -21.29 1.80
N PHE A 87 4.00 -20.73 2.96
CA PHE A 87 4.88 -20.65 4.13
C PHE A 87 4.61 -21.74 5.16
N ARG A 88 5.61 -22.10 5.98
CA ARG A 88 5.38 -22.87 7.22
C ARG A 88 4.78 -21.94 8.28
N ALA A 89 3.69 -22.36 8.94
CA ALA A 89 2.93 -21.55 9.92
C ALA A 89 3.79 -20.89 11.02
N ILE A 90 4.81 -21.60 11.53
CA ILE A 90 5.76 -21.09 12.53
C ILE A 90 6.54 -19.85 12.06
N LYS A 91 6.72 -19.65 10.75
CA LYS A 91 7.44 -18.50 10.18
C LYS A 91 6.51 -17.37 9.70
N ALA A 92 5.20 -17.63 9.61
CA ALA A 92 4.29 -16.82 8.81
C ALA A 92 3.10 -16.23 9.57
N ILE A 93 2.90 -16.56 10.85
CA ILE A 93 1.73 -16.08 11.61
C ILE A 93 2.19 -15.20 12.75
N GLY A 94 1.82 -13.91 12.70
CA GLY A 94 2.17 -12.91 13.70
C GLY A 94 3.27 -11.93 13.26
N PRO A 95 3.51 -10.86 14.04
CA PRO A 95 4.59 -9.91 13.82
C PRO A 95 5.91 -10.55 14.25
N HIS A 96 6.52 -11.34 13.36
CA HIS A 96 7.83 -11.91 13.62
C HIS A 96 8.91 -11.06 12.94
N LEU A 97 9.81 -10.57 13.79
CA LEU A 97 11.12 -10.08 13.40
C LEU A 97 11.93 -11.29 12.93
N SER A 98 12.06 -11.48 11.63
CA SER A 98 12.97 -12.51 11.12
C SER A 98 14.40 -12.01 11.33
N LEU A 99 15.04 -12.45 12.41
CA LEU A 99 16.43 -12.14 12.74
C LEU A 99 17.43 -12.66 11.69
N ALA A 100 17.07 -13.72 10.95
CA ALA A 100 17.93 -14.33 9.93
C ALA A 100 18.13 -13.43 8.70
N ASP A 101 17.09 -12.70 8.28
CA ASP A 101 17.10 -11.81 7.10
C ASP A 101 16.95 -10.32 7.48
N ARG A 102 16.92 -10.02 8.79
CA ARG A 102 16.55 -8.71 9.36
C ARG A 102 15.20 -8.15 8.89
N GLY A 103 14.34 -8.94 8.24
CA GLY A 103 13.04 -8.50 7.71
C GLY A 103 11.89 -8.51 8.72
N VAL A 104 10.83 -7.74 8.45
CA VAL A 104 9.58 -7.75 9.24
C VAL A 104 8.48 -8.52 8.50
N THR A 105 7.86 -9.50 9.15
CA THR A 105 6.73 -10.24 8.57
C THR A 105 5.42 -9.80 9.20
N PHE A 106 4.47 -9.38 8.37
CA PHE A 106 3.09 -9.09 8.73
C PHE A 106 2.18 -10.19 8.17
N GLY A 107 2.15 -11.30 8.90
CA GLY A 107 1.58 -12.56 8.46
C GLY A 107 0.27 -12.93 9.14
N THR A 108 -0.80 -13.11 8.35
CA THR A 108 -2.15 -13.52 8.80
C THR A 108 -2.63 -14.80 8.11
N THR A 109 -1.87 -15.30 7.13
CA THR A 109 -2.12 -16.54 6.38
C THR A 109 -0.79 -17.20 6.01
N THR A 110 -0.82 -18.50 5.73
CA THR A 110 0.35 -19.23 5.21
C THR A 110 0.31 -19.45 3.70
N ARG A 111 -0.78 -19.04 3.04
CA ARG A 111 -1.07 -19.43 1.65
C ARG A 111 -0.14 -18.74 0.65
N ALA A 112 -0.07 -17.43 0.72
CA ALA A 112 0.73 -16.59 -0.16
C ALA A 112 0.99 -15.24 0.49
N GLY A 113 2.01 -14.54 0.00
CA GLY A 113 2.35 -13.19 0.42
C GLY A 113 3.28 -12.51 -0.58
N VAL A 114 3.61 -11.26 -0.30
CA VAL A 114 4.53 -10.44 -1.09
C VAL A 114 5.67 -10.02 -0.20
N CYS A 115 6.90 -10.32 -0.63
CA CYS A 115 8.11 -9.83 -0.01
C CYS A 115 8.55 -8.54 -0.73
N LEU A 116 8.77 -7.50 0.05
CA LEU A 116 9.30 -6.21 -0.39
C LEU A 116 10.74 -6.09 0.12
N THR A 117 11.65 -5.71 -0.75
CA THR A 117 13.02 -5.34 -0.38
C THR A 117 13.19 -3.84 -0.46
N PHE A 118 13.90 -3.26 0.50
CA PHE A 118 14.11 -1.83 0.63
C PHE A 118 15.59 -1.48 0.47
N ARG A 119 15.88 -0.36 -0.23
CA ARG A 119 17.23 0.19 -0.39
C ARG A 119 17.78 0.68 0.95
N GLU A 120 16.99 1.52 1.61
CA GLU A 120 17.23 2.04 2.93
C GLU A 120 16.36 1.27 3.92
N PRO A 121 16.95 0.80 5.03
CA PRO A 121 16.21 -0.07 5.94
C PRO A 121 15.17 0.75 6.71
N VAL A 122 13.92 0.29 6.61
CA VAL A 122 12.73 1.02 7.06
C VAL A 122 12.43 0.68 8.52
N GLY A 123 12.14 1.69 9.35
CA GLY A 123 11.67 1.48 10.71
C GLY A 123 10.23 0.95 10.72
N ALA A 124 10.01 -0.25 11.24
CA ALA A 124 8.68 -0.85 11.30
C ALA A 124 8.24 -0.95 12.77
N LEU A 125 7.72 0.12 13.41
CA LEU A 125 7.53 0.01 14.86
C LEU A 125 6.48 0.85 15.60
N ALA A 126 5.77 0.10 16.45
CA ALA A 126 5.18 0.51 17.71
C ALA A 126 6.26 0.89 18.75
N GLY A 127 6.86 2.07 18.61
CA GLY A 127 7.59 2.74 19.72
C GLY A 127 9.08 2.42 19.93
N ARG A 128 9.71 1.49 19.20
CA ARG A 128 11.17 1.21 19.27
C ARG A 128 11.84 1.63 17.95
N ARG A 129 12.34 2.86 17.88
CA ARG A 129 12.82 3.52 16.65
C ARG A 129 14.13 2.97 16.07
N TRP A 130 14.53 1.74 16.41
CA TRP A 130 15.89 1.23 16.25
C TRP A 130 16.04 -0.02 15.38
N LEU A 131 14.96 -0.76 15.11
CA LEU A 131 15.03 -1.90 14.21
C LEU A 131 14.60 -1.44 12.82
N ARG A 132 15.61 -1.15 12.00
CA ARG A 132 15.48 -0.84 10.58
C ARG A 132 15.55 -2.15 9.80
N HIS A 133 14.54 -2.42 9.00
CA HIS A 133 14.38 -3.68 8.29
C HIS A 133 14.68 -3.48 6.80
N PRO A 134 15.59 -4.25 6.19
CA PRO A 134 15.86 -4.20 4.76
C PRO A 134 14.74 -4.85 3.92
N GLY A 135 13.76 -5.52 4.55
CA GLY A 135 12.62 -6.06 3.82
C GLY A 135 11.39 -6.30 4.69
N ALA A 136 10.22 -6.38 4.05
CA ALA A 136 8.94 -6.66 4.68
C ALA A 136 8.13 -7.70 3.91
N THR A 137 7.59 -8.70 4.60
CA THR A 137 6.66 -9.68 4.02
C THR A 137 5.22 -9.35 4.43
N LEU A 138 4.31 -9.28 3.45
CA LEU A 138 2.90 -8.93 3.62
C LEU A 138 2.01 -10.04 3.09
N THR A 139 1.01 -10.46 3.86
CA THR A 139 0.06 -11.51 3.44
C THR A 139 -1.31 -10.90 3.14
N VAL A 140 -1.50 -10.46 1.90
CA VAL A 140 -2.70 -9.74 1.44
C VAL A 140 -3.67 -10.65 0.68
N GLN A 141 -4.94 -10.24 0.58
CA GLN A 141 -5.98 -11.02 -0.14
C GLN A 141 -5.68 -11.20 -1.63
N ASP A 142 -5.07 -10.21 -2.26
CA ASP A 142 -4.66 -10.26 -3.67
C ASP A 142 -3.15 -9.98 -3.82
N PRO A 143 -2.27 -10.98 -3.59
CA PRO A 143 -0.83 -10.80 -3.64
C PRO A 143 -0.33 -10.33 -5.00
N SER A 144 -0.88 -10.88 -6.09
CA SER A 144 -0.45 -10.58 -7.45
C SER A 144 -0.80 -9.15 -7.86
N GLY A 145 -2.05 -8.70 -7.66
CA GLY A 145 -2.42 -7.32 -7.97
C GLY A 145 -1.76 -6.31 -7.02
N PHE A 146 -1.55 -6.65 -5.74
CA PHE A 146 -0.73 -5.82 -4.86
C PHE A 146 0.71 -5.68 -5.35
N ALA A 147 1.36 -6.78 -5.72
CA ALA A 147 2.73 -6.74 -6.26
C ALA A 147 2.82 -5.88 -7.52
N GLN A 148 1.88 -6.05 -8.46
CA GLN A 148 1.85 -5.25 -9.68
C GLN A 148 1.64 -3.75 -9.37
N LEU A 149 0.71 -3.43 -8.47
CA LEU A 149 0.46 -2.06 -8.04
C LEU A 149 1.72 -1.40 -7.48
N VAL A 150 2.46 -2.10 -6.60
CA VAL A 150 3.70 -1.58 -6.02
C VAL A 150 4.78 -1.42 -7.09
N ARG A 151 4.97 -2.39 -8.00
CA ARG A 151 5.97 -2.29 -9.08
C ARG A 151 5.74 -1.09 -9.98
N VAL A 152 4.50 -0.89 -10.43
CA VAL A 152 4.11 0.25 -11.26
C VAL A 152 4.39 1.57 -10.53
N ARG A 153 4.03 1.67 -9.26
CA ARG A 153 4.18 2.91 -8.47
C ARG A 153 5.62 3.17 -8.01
N ALA A 154 6.42 2.13 -7.85
CA ALA A 154 7.86 2.23 -7.59
C ALA A 154 8.70 2.42 -8.86
N GLY A 155 8.08 2.37 -10.06
CA GLY A 155 8.78 2.47 -11.33
C GLY A 155 9.74 1.30 -11.60
N LEU A 156 9.47 0.12 -11.01
CA LEU A 156 10.29 -1.08 -11.21
C LEU A 156 10.01 -1.74 -12.57
N ASP A 157 8.79 -1.58 -13.10
CA ASP A 157 8.39 -2.05 -14.44
C ASP A 157 9.13 -1.30 -15.57
N LEU A 158 9.60 -0.07 -15.28
CA LEU A 158 10.31 0.78 -16.24
C LEU A 158 11.82 0.52 -16.31
N ARG A 159 12.37 -0.36 -15.47
CA ARG A 159 13.81 -0.63 -15.37
C ARG A 159 14.29 -1.82 -16.20
N GLU A 160 13.38 -2.48 -16.93
CA GLU A 160 13.67 -3.61 -17.80
C GLU A 160 13.76 -3.19 -19.29
N GLY A 161 14.44 -2.07 -19.58
CA GLY A 161 14.66 -1.53 -20.93
C GLY A 161 16.11 -1.13 -21.16
#